data_AF-A0A3R8ZK80-F1
#
_entry.id   AF-A0A3R8ZK80-F1
#
_cell.length_a   1.000
_cell.length_b   1.000
_cell.length_c   1.000
_cell.angle_alpha   90.00
_cell.angle_beta   90.00
_cell.angle_gamma   90.00
#
_symmetry.space_group_name_H-M   'P 1'
#
loop_
_entity.id
_entity.type
_entity.pdbx_description
1 polymer ?
#
loop_
_entity_poly.entity_id
_entity_poly.type
_entity_poly.pdbx_seq_one_letter_code
_entity_poly.pdbx_strand_id
1 'polypeptide(L)'
;MSQVVHLAFHGRDVAFRDDGWFNATVAAAGFGKRLQDYLDNLETRAYVDALQVALNHADQRDLIRASRGRGGGTWFHPKLAVHFARWLNIEFAVWCDIQIDNLIRGGGDHLRARHAAASSHKVMSQVLQAVRMADGKETAGFHYGNESKLVNWASGGRFEGLDRDAMTAAELDLLAEREIQNAVMIGSRIPYLERKAIFSQTRELPPAGRELPARTPRKKLGKAA
;
A
#
# COMPACT_ATOMS: atom_id res chain seq x y z
N MET A 1 -6.75 12.69 0.12
CA MET A 1 -5.52 13.22 0.74
C MET A 1 -4.41 12.28 0.30
N SER A 2 -3.49 12.73 -0.54
CA SER A 2 -2.38 11.90 -1.01
C SER A 2 -1.36 11.73 0.11
N GLN A 3 -1.05 10.48 0.45
CA GLN A 3 -0.05 10.14 1.46
C GLN A 3 1.35 10.26 0.85
N VAL A 4 2.31 10.80 1.62
CA VAL A 4 3.71 10.84 1.21
C VAL A 4 4.38 9.54 1.65
N VAL A 5 4.99 8.83 0.69
CA VAL A 5 5.73 7.59 0.87
C VAL A 5 7.22 7.89 0.74
N HIS A 6 8.01 7.43 1.70
CA HIS A 6 9.46 7.62 1.76
C HIS A 6 10.16 6.31 1.36
N LEU A 7 10.97 6.36 0.31
CA LEU A 7 11.70 5.21 -0.23
C LEU A 7 13.21 5.52 -0.23
N ALA A 8 14.01 4.53 0.15
CA ALA A 8 15.46 4.71 0.27
C ALA A 8 16.20 4.29 -1.01
N PHE A 9 17.06 5.16 -1.53
CA PHE A 9 18.01 4.87 -2.60
C PHE A 9 19.44 5.07 -2.08
N HIS A 10 20.22 4.00 -1.94
CA HIS A 10 21.58 4.04 -1.37
C HIS A 10 21.67 4.80 -0.04
N GLY A 11 20.67 4.61 0.83
CA GLY A 11 20.58 5.31 2.12
C GLY A 11 20.11 6.76 2.06
N ARG A 12 19.79 7.30 0.88
CA ARG A 12 19.14 8.60 0.71
C ARG A 12 17.63 8.45 0.70
N ASP A 13 16.96 9.29 1.48
CA ASP A 13 15.50 9.32 1.54
C ASP A 13 14.91 10.06 0.34
N VAL A 14 13.93 9.44 -0.32
CA VAL A 14 13.26 9.97 -1.51
C VAL A 14 11.76 9.93 -1.29
N ALA A 15 11.14 11.11 -1.38
CA ALA A 15 9.71 11.26 -1.13
C ALA A 15 8.88 11.18 -2.41
N PHE A 16 7.91 10.28 -2.41
CA PHE A 16 6.87 10.11 -3.41
C PHE A 16 5.49 10.32 -2.81
N ARG A 17 4.48 10.45 -3.65
CA ARG A 17 3.07 10.29 -3.26
C ARG A 17 2.53 8.97 -3.82
N ASP A 18 1.41 8.54 -3.26
CA ASP A 18 0.63 7.39 -3.74
C ASP A 18 0.24 7.48 -5.22
N ASP A 19 0.05 8.69 -5.76
CA ASP A 19 -0.21 8.96 -7.18
C ASP A 19 1.07 9.04 -8.06
N GLY A 20 2.23 8.66 -7.49
CA GLY A 20 3.53 8.61 -8.17
C GLY A 20 4.22 9.98 -8.30
N TRP A 21 3.65 11.05 -7.75
CA TRP A 21 4.30 12.37 -7.76
C TRP A 21 5.56 12.36 -6.90
N PHE A 22 6.61 13.01 -7.40
CA PHE A 22 7.96 12.92 -6.86
C PHE A 22 8.45 14.27 -6.34
N ASN A 23 9.05 14.31 -5.15
CA ASN A 23 9.60 15.55 -4.58
C ASN A 23 10.98 15.88 -5.18
N ALA A 24 10.98 16.73 -6.20
CA ALA A 24 12.18 17.12 -6.93
C ALA A 24 13.13 17.98 -6.12
N THR A 25 12.63 18.79 -5.18
CA THR A 25 13.48 19.64 -4.33
C THR A 25 14.37 18.82 -3.41
N VAL A 26 13.80 17.82 -2.73
CA VAL A 26 14.54 16.94 -1.81
C VAL A 26 15.57 16.12 -2.59
N ALA A 27 15.17 15.55 -3.73
CA ALA A 27 16.07 14.78 -4.56
C ALA A 27 17.23 15.63 -5.12
N ALA A 28 16.96 16.82 -5.64
CA ALA A 28 18.02 17.72 -6.15
C ALA A 28 19.08 17.99 -5.07
N ALA A 29 18.63 18.34 -3.85
CA ALA A 29 19.50 18.59 -2.71
C ALA A 29 20.34 17.36 -2.34
N GLY A 30 19.75 16.16 -2.35
CA GLY A 30 20.47 14.90 -2.06
C GLY A 30 21.56 14.54 -3.07
N PHE A 31 21.52 15.10 -4.28
CA PHE A 31 22.57 14.97 -5.30
C PHE A 31 23.46 16.23 -5.42
N GLY A 32 23.31 17.20 -4.51
CA GLY A 32 24.10 18.45 -4.52
C GLY A 32 23.81 19.35 -5.71
N LYS A 33 22.63 19.21 -6.35
CA LYS A 33 22.23 19.97 -7.53
C LYS A 33 21.12 20.96 -7.17
N ARG A 34 21.04 22.09 -7.90
CA ARG A 34 19.94 23.04 -7.73
C ARG A 34 18.84 22.68 -8.73
N LEU A 35 17.62 22.53 -8.23
CA LEU A 35 16.44 22.23 -9.06
C LEU A 35 16.23 23.28 -10.17
N GLN A 36 16.53 24.54 -9.89
CA GLN A 36 16.37 25.64 -10.84
C GLN A 36 17.24 25.43 -12.08
N ASP A 37 18.46 24.90 -11.94
CA ASP A 37 19.38 24.65 -13.06
C ASP A 37 18.79 23.65 -14.06
N TYR A 38 17.98 22.69 -13.58
CA TYR A 38 17.22 21.77 -14.44
C TYR A 38 16.07 22.49 -15.15
N LEU A 39 15.27 23.28 -14.41
CA LEU A 39 14.12 24.00 -14.98
C LEU A 39 14.53 25.08 -15.99
N ASP A 40 15.75 25.62 -15.87
CA ASP A 40 16.28 26.63 -16.78
C ASP A 40 16.94 26.04 -18.03
N ASN A 41 17.19 24.74 -18.07
CA ASN A 41 17.73 24.08 -19.24
C ASN A 41 16.73 24.14 -20.41
N LEU A 42 17.19 24.64 -21.57
CA LEU A 42 16.40 24.76 -22.79
C LEU A 42 15.80 23.43 -23.24
N GLU A 43 16.55 22.34 -23.19
CA GLU A 43 16.06 20.99 -23.55
C GLU A 43 14.98 20.52 -22.57
N THR A 44 15.11 20.87 -21.29
CA THR A 44 14.10 20.53 -20.29
C THR A 44 12.80 21.31 -20.51
N ARG A 45 12.89 22.59 -20.87
CA ARG A 45 11.71 23.39 -21.22
C ARG A 45 11.00 22.80 -22.45
N ALA A 46 11.75 22.49 -23.50
CA ALA A 46 11.22 21.83 -24.70
C ALA A 46 10.57 20.48 -24.37
N TYR A 47 11.18 19.68 -23.48
CA TYR A 47 10.61 18.42 -23.02
C TYR A 47 9.31 18.61 -22.23
N VAL A 48 9.26 19.59 -21.32
CA VAL A 48 8.05 19.89 -20.54
C VAL A 48 6.91 20.35 -21.45
N ASP A 49 7.18 21.20 -22.45
CA ASP A 49 6.18 21.65 -23.41
C ASP A 49 5.65 20.47 -24.25
N ALA A 50 6.55 19.62 -24.75
CA ALA A 50 6.15 18.41 -25.48
C ALA A 50 5.33 17.45 -24.61
N LEU A 51 5.72 17.29 -23.33
CA LEU A 51 5.02 16.42 -22.38
C LEU A 51 3.63 16.97 -22.03
N GLN A 52 3.50 18.29 -21.88
CA GLN A 52 2.22 18.95 -21.63
C GLN A 52 1.23 18.65 -22.76
N VAL A 53 1.67 18.80 -24.01
CA VAL A 53 0.86 18.49 -25.20
C VAL A 53 0.51 17.00 -25.24
N ALA A 54 1.49 16.12 -25.02
CA ALA A 54 1.28 14.67 -25.09
C ALA A 54 0.29 14.15 -24.04
N LEU A 55 0.22 14.78 -22.86
CA LEU A 55 -0.70 14.42 -21.78
C LEU A 55 -2.02 15.22 -21.82
N ASN A 56 -2.20 16.11 -22.80
CA ASN A 56 -3.36 16.99 -22.93
C ASN A 56 -3.62 17.83 -21.65
N HIS A 57 -2.55 18.36 -21.05
CA HIS A 57 -2.64 19.24 -19.89
C HIS A 57 -2.79 20.71 -20.29
N ALA A 58 -3.60 21.45 -19.54
CA ALA A 58 -3.90 22.85 -19.86
C ALA A 58 -2.77 23.80 -19.45
N ASP A 59 -2.03 23.48 -18.39
CA ASP A 59 -0.97 24.33 -17.83
C ASP A 59 0.22 23.47 -17.37
N GLN A 60 1.44 24.01 -17.43
CA GLN A 60 2.64 23.40 -16.84
C GLN A 60 2.50 23.12 -15.34
N ARG A 61 1.61 23.83 -14.63
CA ARG A 61 1.25 23.56 -13.22
C ARG A 61 0.66 22.16 -13.01
N ASP A 62 0.13 21.53 -14.06
CA ASP A 62 -0.34 20.14 -14.03
C ASP A 62 0.83 19.13 -14.03
N LEU A 63 2.03 19.57 -14.43
CA LEU A 63 3.27 18.79 -14.40
C LEU A 63 4.16 19.13 -13.21
N ILE A 64 4.10 20.36 -12.73
CA ILE A 64 4.98 20.91 -11.68
C ILE A 64 4.14 21.60 -10.61
N ARG A 65 4.16 21.06 -9.39
CA ARG A 65 3.37 21.59 -8.26
C ARG A 65 4.28 22.04 -7.13
N ALA A 66 4.30 23.35 -6.86
CA ALA A 66 4.94 23.88 -5.67
C ALA A 66 4.01 23.75 -4.45
N SER A 67 4.52 23.21 -3.35
CA SER A 67 3.82 23.12 -2.07
C SER A 67 4.65 23.76 -0.96
N ARG A 68 4.01 24.57 -0.10
CA ARG A 68 4.65 25.22 1.06
C ARG A 68 4.22 24.53 2.36
N GLY A 69 5.12 24.47 3.34
CA GLY A 69 4.83 23.90 4.67
C GLY A 69 5.72 22.69 5.03
N ARG A 70 5.31 21.92 6.06
CA ARG A 70 6.02 20.72 6.50
C ARG A 70 5.89 19.62 5.43
N GLY A 71 7.01 19.17 4.86
CA GLY A 71 7.01 18.31 3.67
C GLY A 71 6.79 19.06 2.34
N GLY A 72 6.95 20.39 2.36
CA GLY A 72 6.89 21.23 1.17
C GLY A 72 8.04 20.97 0.20
N GLY A 73 7.88 21.48 -1.02
CA GLY A 73 8.81 21.28 -2.12
C GLY A 73 8.12 21.42 -3.46
N THR A 74 8.91 21.31 -4.53
CA THR A 74 8.41 21.21 -5.89
C THR A 74 8.23 19.74 -6.23
N TRP A 75 7.00 19.39 -6.54
CA TRP A 75 6.60 18.04 -6.91
C TRP A 75 6.47 17.93 -8.41
N PHE A 76 7.03 16.87 -8.99
CA PHE A 76 6.93 16.58 -10.42
C PHE A 76 5.96 15.44 -10.68
N HIS A 77 5.19 15.61 -11.76
CA HIS A 77 4.37 14.55 -12.33
C HIS A 77 5.24 13.33 -12.66
N PRO A 78 4.74 12.09 -12.46
CA PRO A 78 5.45 10.84 -12.74
C PRO A 78 6.32 10.82 -14.01
N LYS A 79 5.75 11.25 -15.13
CA LYS A 79 6.44 11.25 -16.43
C LYS A 79 7.58 12.28 -16.52
N LEU A 80 7.46 13.40 -15.81
CA LEU A 80 8.52 14.40 -15.70
C LEU A 80 9.59 13.98 -14.67
N ALA A 81 9.18 13.30 -13.60
CA ALA A 81 10.05 12.85 -12.53
C ALA A 81 11.17 11.92 -13.02
N VAL A 82 10.86 10.97 -13.91
CA VAL A 82 11.87 10.06 -14.49
C VAL A 82 12.86 10.82 -15.37
N HIS A 83 12.39 11.77 -16.19
CA HIS A 83 13.27 12.62 -16.99
C HIS A 83 14.22 13.45 -16.11
N PHE A 84 13.69 14.05 -15.04
CA PHE A 84 14.48 14.78 -14.05
C PHE A 84 15.49 13.87 -13.34
N ALA A 85 15.09 12.66 -12.95
CA ALA A 85 15.97 11.72 -12.28
C ALA A 85 17.16 11.33 -13.19
N ARG A 86 16.97 11.20 -14.51
CA ARG A 86 18.06 10.94 -15.48
C ARG A 86 19.10 12.06 -15.48
N TRP A 87 18.66 13.30 -15.37
CA TRP A 87 19.56 14.45 -15.25
C TRP A 87 20.37 14.44 -13.94
N LEU A 88 19.79 13.91 -12.85
CA LEU A 88 20.53 13.74 -11.60
C LEU A 88 21.57 12.63 -11.71
N ASN A 89 21.14 11.41 -12.06
CA ASN A 89 21.96 10.20 -12.16
C ASN A 89 21.17 9.07 -12.89
N ILE A 90 21.85 8.31 -13.75
CA ILE A 90 21.21 7.27 -14.57
C ILE A 90 20.64 6.12 -13.73
N GLU A 91 21.40 5.60 -12.76
CA GLU A 91 20.97 4.50 -11.89
C GLU A 91 19.77 4.92 -11.03
N PHE A 92 19.81 6.15 -10.50
CA PHE A 92 18.70 6.73 -9.77
C PHE A 92 17.43 6.83 -10.62
N ALA A 93 17.57 7.15 -11.91
CA ALA A 93 16.43 7.24 -12.81
C ALA A 93 15.75 5.90 -13.07
N VAL A 94 16.53 4.84 -13.28
CA VAL A 94 16.00 3.47 -13.43
C VAL A 94 15.24 3.06 -12.17
N TRP A 95 15.84 3.34 -11.01
CA TRP A 95 15.18 3.05 -9.73
C TRP A 95 13.88 3.83 -9.57
N CYS A 96 13.88 5.15 -9.84
CA CYS A 96 12.69 5.99 -9.78
C CYS A 96 11.57 5.51 -10.73
N ASP A 97 11.91 5.11 -11.96
CA ASP A 97 10.92 4.59 -12.92
C ASP A 97 10.20 3.34 -12.36
N ILE A 98 10.95 2.40 -11.77
CA ILE A 98 10.38 1.22 -11.12
C ILE A 98 9.50 1.59 -9.95
N GLN A 99 9.95 2.51 -9.07
CA GLN A 99 9.14 2.91 -7.91
C GLN A 99 7.85 3.62 -8.31
N ILE A 100 7.93 4.53 -9.29
CA ILE A 100 6.77 5.26 -9.80
C ILE A 100 5.78 4.30 -10.47
N ASP A 101 6.26 3.35 -11.27
CA ASP A 101 5.39 2.34 -11.89
C ASP A 101 4.69 1.48 -10.83
N ASN A 102 5.42 1.05 -9.80
CA ASN A 102 4.86 0.31 -8.66
C ASN A 102 3.81 1.12 -7.88
N LEU A 103 4.03 2.43 -7.69
CA LEU A 103 3.08 3.29 -7.00
C LEU A 103 1.80 3.48 -7.81
N ILE A 104 1.93 3.78 -9.11
CA ILE A 104 0.80 4.07 -9.99
C ILE A 104 -0.02 2.82 -10.27
N ARG A 105 0.64 1.70 -10.60
CA ARG A 105 -0.05 0.43 -10.88
C ARG A 105 -0.52 -0.24 -9.59
N GLY A 106 0.30 -0.17 -8.54
CA GLY A 106 -0.01 -0.71 -7.23
C GLY A 106 -1.22 -0.05 -6.58
N GLY A 107 -1.58 1.21 -6.90
CA GLY A 107 -2.79 1.86 -6.38
C GLY A 107 -4.11 1.21 -6.83
N GLY A 108 -4.18 0.75 -8.08
CA GLY A 108 -5.34 0.02 -8.60
C GLY A 108 -5.40 -1.42 -8.10
N ASP A 109 -4.24 -2.07 -8.03
CA ASP A 109 -4.13 -3.46 -7.59
C ASP A 109 -4.32 -3.59 -6.08
N HIS A 110 -3.81 -2.66 -5.28
CA HIS A 110 -4.11 -2.58 -3.86
C HIS A 110 -5.60 -2.39 -3.61
N LEU A 111 -6.28 -1.49 -4.33
CA LEU A 111 -7.74 -1.31 -4.19
C LEU A 111 -8.51 -2.59 -4.54
N ARG A 112 -8.12 -3.28 -5.60
CA ARG A 112 -8.72 -4.57 -6.00
C ARG A 112 -8.46 -5.65 -4.95
N ALA A 113 -7.22 -5.84 -4.53
CA ALA A 113 -6.82 -6.81 -3.51
C ALA A 113 -7.52 -6.50 -2.16
N ARG A 114 -7.64 -5.22 -1.81
CA ARG A 114 -8.35 -4.75 -0.61
C ARG A 114 -9.84 -5.08 -0.66
N HIS A 115 -10.47 -4.92 -1.83
CA HIS A 115 -11.85 -5.30 -2.07
C HIS A 115 -12.04 -6.82 -2.05
N ALA A 116 -11.10 -7.59 -2.63
CA ALA A 116 -11.09 -9.05 -2.60
C ALA A 116 -11.00 -9.58 -1.16
N ALA A 117 -10.07 -9.06 -0.35
CA ALA A 117 -9.97 -9.37 1.08
C ALA A 117 -11.21 -8.93 1.88
N ALA A 118 -11.81 -7.79 1.57
CA ALA A 118 -13.08 -7.40 2.22
C ALA A 118 -14.22 -8.38 1.90
N SER A 119 -14.28 -8.85 0.66
CA SER A 119 -15.34 -9.75 0.18
C SER A 119 -15.18 -11.18 0.71
N SER A 120 -13.96 -11.72 0.69
CA SER A 120 -13.65 -13.04 1.24
C SER A 120 -13.84 -13.11 2.76
N HIS A 121 -13.45 -12.06 3.50
CA HIS A 121 -13.76 -11.93 4.92
C HIS A 121 -15.27 -12.02 5.21
N LYS A 122 -16.08 -11.37 4.39
CA LYS A 122 -17.54 -11.41 4.49
C LYS A 122 -18.05 -12.83 4.26
N VAL A 123 -17.55 -13.53 3.24
CA VAL A 123 -17.91 -14.93 2.97
C VAL A 123 -17.55 -15.82 4.15
N MET A 124 -16.31 -15.74 4.67
CA MET A 124 -15.88 -16.51 5.84
C MET A 124 -16.80 -16.27 7.05
N SER A 125 -17.15 -15.00 7.30
CA SER A 125 -18.05 -14.62 8.40
C SER A 125 -19.46 -15.21 8.20
N GLN A 126 -20.00 -15.16 6.99
CA GLN A 126 -21.30 -15.74 6.67
C GLN A 126 -21.31 -17.26 6.81
N VAL A 127 -20.26 -17.95 6.36
CA VAL A 127 -20.12 -19.40 6.51
C VAL A 127 -20.04 -19.79 7.98
N LEU A 128 -19.24 -19.08 8.79
CA LEU A 128 -19.18 -19.28 10.24
C LEU A 128 -20.55 -19.14 10.89
N GLN A 129 -21.28 -18.08 10.56
CA GLN A 129 -22.62 -17.84 11.09
C GLN A 129 -23.57 -18.98 10.71
N ALA A 130 -23.60 -19.36 9.42
CA ALA A 130 -24.50 -20.40 8.92
C ALA A 130 -24.23 -21.77 9.57
N VAL A 131 -22.96 -22.18 9.65
CA VAL A 131 -22.53 -23.44 10.28
C VAL A 131 -22.95 -23.49 11.76
N ARG A 132 -22.75 -22.39 12.50
CA ARG A 132 -23.15 -22.31 13.92
C ARG A 132 -24.65 -22.31 14.10
N MET A 133 -25.39 -21.59 13.26
CA MET A 133 -26.86 -21.60 13.28
C MET A 133 -27.41 -23.00 13.00
N ALA A 134 -26.81 -23.74 12.06
CA ALA A 134 -27.17 -25.14 11.79
C ALA A 134 -26.93 -26.06 13.00
N ASP A 135 -25.99 -25.71 13.89
CA ASP A 135 -25.75 -26.40 15.17
C ASP A 135 -26.66 -25.89 16.31
N GLY A 136 -27.60 -25.00 16.03
CA GLY A 136 -28.46 -24.36 17.03
C GLY A 136 -27.72 -23.38 17.95
N LYS A 137 -26.56 -22.85 17.52
CA LYS A 137 -25.73 -21.94 18.32
C LYS A 137 -25.76 -20.52 17.76
N GLU A 138 -25.89 -19.54 18.65
CA GLU A 138 -25.76 -18.13 18.29
C GLU A 138 -24.28 -17.77 17.97
N THR A 139 -24.07 -16.75 17.14
CA THR A 139 -22.72 -16.28 16.77
C THR A 139 -22.45 -14.89 17.33
N ALA A 140 -21.79 -14.84 18.50
CA ALA A 140 -21.26 -13.64 19.12
C ALA A 140 -20.01 -13.06 18.42
N GLY A 141 -19.73 -11.78 18.69
CA GLY A 141 -18.64 -11.01 18.08
C GLY A 141 -17.23 -11.61 18.20
N PHE A 142 -16.94 -12.27 19.32
CA PHE A 142 -15.62 -12.89 19.54
C PHE A 142 -15.35 -14.08 18.62
N HIS A 143 -16.38 -14.74 18.08
CA HIS A 143 -16.20 -15.81 17.11
C HIS A 143 -15.60 -15.26 15.81
N TYR A 144 -16.18 -14.19 15.26
CA TYR A 144 -15.61 -13.51 14.09
C TYR A 144 -14.21 -12.98 14.36
N GLY A 145 -13.98 -12.41 15.56
CA GLY A 145 -12.67 -11.91 15.96
C GLY A 145 -11.60 -13.00 16.01
N ASN A 146 -11.94 -14.18 16.51
CA ASN A 146 -11.01 -15.32 16.59
C ASN A 146 -10.66 -15.87 15.22
N GLU A 147 -11.63 -16.02 14.31
CA GLU A 147 -11.35 -16.45 12.93
C GLU A 147 -10.50 -15.41 12.19
N SER A 148 -10.80 -14.12 12.36
CA SER A 148 -10.01 -13.05 11.73
C SER A 148 -8.55 -13.06 12.21
N LYS A 149 -8.31 -13.24 13.52
CA LYS A 149 -6.95 -13.32 14.07
C LYS A 149 -6.21 -14.58 13.62
N LEU A 150 -6.91 -15.70 13.45
CA LEU A 150 -6.33 -16.94 12.94
C LEU A 150 -5.79 -16.75 11.52
N VAL A 151 -6.61 -16.17 10.64
CA VAL A 151 -6.22 -15.91 9.25
C VAL A 151 -5.09 -14.88 9.20
N ASN A 152 -5.19 -13.78 9.94
CA ASN A 152 -4.11 -12.78 10.00
C ASN A 152 -2.78 -13.40 10.43
N TRP A 153 -2.82 -14.30 11.40
CA TRP A 153 -1.64 -15.05 11.84
C TRP A 153 -1.12 -16.01 10.77
N ALA A 154 -2.02 -16.71 10.07
CA ALA A 154 -1.70 -17.61 8.96
C ALA A 154 -1.05 -16.91 7.76
N SER A 155 -1.42 -15.65 7.50
CA SER A 155 -0.81 -14.79 6.46
C SER A 155 0.54 -14.17 6.89
N GLY A 156 1.13 -14.62 8.00
CA GLY A 156 2.43 -14.18 8.46
C GLY A 156 2.42 -13.07 9.52
N GLY A 157 1.23 -12.60 9.92
CA GLY A 157 1.07 -11.60 10.97
C GLY A 157 1.18 -12.18 12.40
N ARG A 158 1.04 -11.30 13.38
CA ARG A 158 0.76 -11.68 14.77
C ARG A 158 -0.73 -12.04 14.93
N PHE A 159 -1.07 -12.70 16.04
CA PHE A 159 -2.46 -13.06 16.36
C PHE A 159 -3.27 -11.84 16.85
N GLU A 160 -3.40 -10.84 16.00
CA GLU A 160 -4.01 -9.54 16.29
C GLU A 160 -4.73 -8.97 15.05
N GLY A 161 -5.34 -7.79 15.19
CA GLY A 161 -5.95 -7.11 14.05
C GLY A 161 -4.89 -6.47 13.17
N LEU A 162 -5.08 -6.51 11.84
CA LEU A 162 -4.18 -5.90 10.86
C LEU A 162 -4.76 -4.60 10.29
N ASP A 163 -3.88 -3.67 9.96
CA ASP A 163 -4.20 -2.48 9.16
C ASP A 163 -4.09 -2.81 7.67
N ARG A 164 -5.23 -3.17 7.08
CA ARG A 164 -5.32 -3.59 5.68
C ARG A 164 -5.00 -2.48 4.69
N ASP A 165 -5.02 -1.21 5.11
CA ASP A 165 -4.73 -0.08 4.21
C ASP A 165 -3.22 0.20 4.13
N ALA A 166 -2.42 -0.38 5.02
CA ALA A 166 -0.95 -0.32 5.04
C ALA A 166 -0.28 -1.63 4.57
N MET A 167 -1.07 -2.59 4.08
CA MET A 167 -0.60 -3.83 3.48
C MET A 167 -0.28 -3.62 2.00
N THR A 168 0.58 -4.47 1.44
CA THR A 168 0.80 -4.52 -0.02
C THR A 168 -0.32 -5.31 -0.71
N ALA A 169 -0.46 -5.17 -2.03
CA ALA A 169 -1.43 -5.95 -2.80
C ALA A 169 -1.22 -7.47 -2.65
N ALA A 170 0.03 -7.94 -2.72
CA ALA A 170 0.35 -9.36 -2.55
C ALA A 170 -0.01 -9.89 -1.14
N GLU A 171 0.23 -9.09 -0.10
CA GLU A 171 -0.16 -9.43 1.27
C GLU A 171 -1.69 -9.49 1.43
N LEU A 172 -2.43 -8.61 0.75
CA LEU A 172 -3.89 -8.62 0.73
C LEU A 172 -4.47 -9.80 -0.05
N ASP A 173 -3.85 -10.18 -1.16
CA ASP A 173 -4.24 -11.35 -1.95
C ASP A 173 -4.02 -12.65 -1.15
N LEU A 174 -2.87 -12.80 -0.50
CA LEU A 174 -2.60 -13.92 0.41
C LEU A 174 -3.60 -13.95 1.57
N LEU A 175 -3.95 -12.79 2.14
CA LEU A 175 -4.98 -12.71 3.17
C LEU A 175 -6.32 -13.22 2.65
N ALA A 176 -6.76 -12.76 1.47
CA ALA A 176 -8.01 -13.19 0.85
C ALA A 176 -8.05 -14.71 0.60
N GLU A 177 -6.93 -15.29 0.13
CA GLU A 177 -6.80 -16.74 -0.04
C GLU A 177 -6.97 -17.50 1.29
N ARG A 178 -6.30 -17.05 2.36
CA ARG A 178 -6.41 -17.66 3.69
C ARG A 178 -7.82 -17.51 4.28
N GLU A 179 -8.52 -16.40 4.01
CA GLU A 179 -9.93 -16.20 4.40
C GLU A 179 -10.85 -17.20 3.68
N ILE A 180 -10.64 -17.43 2.38
CA ILE A 180 -11.37 -18.44 1.59
C ILE A 180 -11.09 -19.85 2.10
N GLN A 181 -9.82 -20.20 2.34
CA GLN A 181 -9.45 -21.51 2.88
C GLN A 181 -10.10 -21.77 4.25
N ASN A 182 -10.09 -20.77 5.15
CA ASN A 182 -10.75 -20.91 6.44
C ASN A 182 -12.27 -21.07 6.28
N ALA A 183 -12.89 -20.31 5.37
CA ALA A 183 -14.31 -20.45 5.06
C ALA A 183 -14.66 -21.89 4.60
N VAL A 184 -13.87 -22.46 3.69
CA VAL A 184 -14.04 -23.85 3.23
C VAL A 184 -13.92 -24.82 4.40
N MET A 185 -12.86 -24.71 5.21
CA MET A 185 -12.65 -25.61 6.36
C MET A 185 -13.76 -25.50 7.42
N ILE A 186 -14.28 -24.29 7.66
CA ILE A 186 -15.44 -24.08 8.54
C ILE A 186 -16.68 -24.78 7.96
N GLY A 187 -16.94 -24.60 6.66
CA GLY A 187 -18.04 -25.28 5.97
C GLY A 187 -17.92 -26.81 6.02
N SER A 188 -16.70 -27.34 5.91
CA SER A 188 -16.38 -28.76 6.04
C SER A 188 -16.36 -29.27 7.49
N ARG A 189 -16.75 -28.45 8.47
CA ARG A 189 -16.82 -28.83 9.90
C ARG A 189 -15.49 -29.23 10.53
N ILE A 190 -14.35 -28.81 9.96
CA ILE A 190 -13.04 -29.09 10.52
C ILE A 190 -12.87 -28.32 11.85
N PRO A 191 -12.51 -28.97 12.97
CA PRO A 191 -12.34 -28.30 14.26
C PRO A 191 -11.27 -27.20 14.25
N TYR A 192 -11.42 -26.20 15.12
CA TYR A 192 -10.51 -25.05 15.19
C TYR A 192 -9.03 -25.44 15.36
N LEU A 193 -8.73 -26.41 16.22
CA LEU A 193 -7.36 -26.84 16.48
C LEU A 193 -6.70 -27.46 15.24
N GLU A 194 -7.47 -28.23 14.47
CA GLU A 194 -7.01 -28.82 13.21
C GLU A 194 -6.79 -27.74 12.15
N ARG A 195 -7.71 -26.79 11.98
CA ARG A 195 -7.53 -25.65 11.06
C ARG A 195 -6.28 -24.84 11.41
N LYS A 196 -6.04 -24.61 12.70
CA LYS A 196 -4.83 -23.91 13.18
C LYS A 196 -3.56 -24.71 12.89
N ALA A 197 -3.61 -26.04 13.02
CA ALA A 197 -2.48 -26.91 12.65
C ALA A 197 -2.21 -26.87 11.15
N ILE A 198 -3.24 -26.93 10.30
CA ILE A 198 -3.11 -26.79 8.83
C ILE A 198 -2.47 -25.45 8.49
N PHE A 199 -3.01 -24.34 9.02
CA PHE A 199 -2.43 -23.02 8.79
C PHE A 199 -1.02 -22.85 9.35
N SER A 200 -0.63 -23.61 10.37
CA SER A 200 0.76 -23.57 10.86
C SER A 200 1.75 -24.13 9.85
N GLN A 201 1.33 -25.11 9.04
CA GLN A 201 2.15 -25.77 8.02
C GLN A 201 2.21 -24.96 6.73
N THR A 202 1.12 -24.27 6.37
CA THR A 202 1.02 -23.42 5.17
C THR A 202 1.26 -21.93 5.45
N ARG A 203 1.80 -21.61 6.63
CA ARG A 203 2.07 -20.24 7.05
C ARG A 203 3.20 -19.66 6.20
N GLU A 204 2.89 -18.60 5.47
CA GLU A 204 3.86 -17.83 4.71
C GLU A 204 4.25 -16.58 5.49
N LEU A 205 5.55 -16.39 5.71
CA LEU A 205 6.07 -15.22 6.38
C LEU A 205 6.42 -14.13 5.35
N PRO A 206 6.20 -12.86 5.68
CA PRO A 206 6.66 -11.76 4.85
C PRO A 206 8.19 -11.78 4.69
N PRO A 207 8.74 -11.11 3.65
CA PRO A 207 10.18 -11.02 3.43
C PRO A 207 10.95 -10.53 4.66
N ALA A 208 12.21 -10.95 4.80
CA ALA A 208 13.05 -10.60 5.94
C ALA A 208 13.06 -9.09 6.22
N GLY A 209 12.76 -8.70 7.46
CA GLY A 209 12.70 -7.31 7.91
C GLY A 209 11.35 -6.61 7.71
N ARG A 210 10.36 -7.26 7.09
CA ARG A 210 8.99 -6.75 7.00
C ARG A 210 8.06 -7.44 8.01
N GLU A 211 7.31 -6.64 8.76
CA GLU A 211 6.21 -7.10 9.61
C GLU A 211 4.88 -6.57 9.07
N LEU A 212 3.82 -7.38 9.17
CA LEU A 212 2.49 -6.92 8.81
C LEU A 212 1.99 -5.85 9.80
N PRO A 213 1.36 -4.77 9.29
CA PRO A 213 1.00 -3.62 10.11
C PRO A 213 -0.15 -3.97 11.08
N ALA A 214 0.10 -3.80 12.37
CA ALA A 214 -0.93 -4.01 13.40
C ALA A 214 -1.94 -2.86 13.40
N ARG A 215 -3.22 -3.18 13.61
CA ARG A 215 -4.27 -2.17 13.71
C ARG A 215 -4.16 -1.42 15.03
N THR A 216 -3.85 -0.13 14.98
CA THR A 216 -3.80 0.71 16.17
C THR A 216 -5.17 0.74 16.86
N PRO A 217 -5.27 0.45 18.17
CA PRO A 217 -6.53 0.55 18.88
C PRO A 217 -7.01 1.99 18.86
N ARG A 218 -8.20 2.24 18.27
CA ARG A 218 -8.86 3.55 18.40
C ARG A 218 -9.12 3.77 19.90
N LYS A 219 -8.42 4.73 20.51
CA LYS A 219 -8.81 5.24 21.84
C LYS A 219 -10.28 5.65 21.71
N LYS A 220 -11.17 4.99 22.45
CA LYS A 220 -12.52 5.51 22.66
C LYS A 220 -12.31 6.90 23.26
N LEU A 221 -12.65 7.98 22.55
CA LEU A 221 -12.85 9.26 23.21
C LEU A 221 -13.91 8.98 24.27
N GLY A 222 -13.50 9.01 25.54
CA GLY A 222 -14.43 8.89 26.65
C GLY A 222 -15.49 9.96 26.44
N LYS A 223 -16.77 9.57 26.56
CA LYS A 223 -17.84 10.55 26.76
C LYS A 223 -17.41 11.35 28.00
N ALA A 224 -17.04 12.61 27.79
CA ALA A 224 -16.98 13.56 28.88
C ALA A 224 -18.38 13.59 29.50
N ALA A 225 -18.44 13.31 30.79
CA ALA A 225 -19.64 13.36 31.61
C ALA A 225 -20.20 14.79 31.65
#